data_AF-A0A0G9MPF6-F1
#
_entry.id   AF-A0A0G9MPF6-F1
#
_cell.length_a   1.000
_cell.length_b   1.000
_cell.length_c   1.000
_cell.angle_alpha   90.00
_cell.angle_beta   90.00
_cell.angle_gamma   90.00
#
_symmetry.space_group_name_H-M   'P 1'
#
loop_
_entity.id
_entity.type
_entity.pdbx_description
1 polymer ?
#
loop_
_entity_poly.entity_id
_entity_poly.type
_entity_poly.pdbx_seq_one_letter_code
_entity_poly.pdbx_strand_id
1 'polypeptide(L)'
;MTRYRAGMTTFLRILMLICLLPYAWVGWYWLDFWLLAETDNIDAQMLLNSFVLFCAAPFLIAFFAIVGSVRGAIALKDGLADRKPAQVVRNSGWLWLTVSIAVAATATSLQLYSIWFPDVPEGRDRLGRICETTETGSTRCRPDPDNTETFLDQVNRKIRDGEL
;
A
#
# COMPACT_ATOMS: atom_id res chain seq x y z
N MET A 1 -18.79 -7.59 -29.34
CA MET A 1 -18.41 -7.27 -27.94
C MET A 1 -17.62 -8.36 -27.22
N THR A 2 -17.68 -9.63 -27.62
CA THR A 2 -16.99 -10.77 -26.97
C THR A 2 -15.46 -10.77 -27.12
N ARG A 3 -14.88 -10.27 -28.22
CA ARG A 3 -13.41 -10.20 -28.40
C ARG A 3 -12.71 -9.20 -27.46
N TYR A 4 -13.35 -8.06 -27.16
CA TYR A 4 -12.81 -7.08 -26.20
C TYR A 4 -12.79 -7.63 -24.76
N ARG A 5 -13.80 -8.42 -24.36
CA ARG A 5 -13.81 -9.10 -23.06
C ARG A 5 -12.64 -10.08 -22.93
N ALA A 6 -12.31 -10.88 -23.95
CA ALA A 6 -11.21 -11.85 -23.84
C ALA A 6 -9.84 -11.15 -23.66
N GLY A 7 -9.54 -10.14 -24.49
CA GLY A 7 -8.26 -9.41 -24.44
C GLY A 7 -7.99 -8.72 -23.10
N MET A 8 -9.00 -8.06 -22.53
CA MET A 8 -8.88 -7.37 -21.24
C MET A 8 -8.56 -8.33 -20.08
N THR A 9 -9.03 -9.57 -20.17
CA THR A 9 -8.84 -10.56 -19.11
C THR A 9 -7.47 -11.21 -19.15
N THR A 10 -6.90 -11.37 -20.34
CA THR A 10 -5.50 -11.80 -20.53
C THR A 10 -4.54 -10.71 -20.10
N PHE A 11 -4.81 -9.45 -20.46
CA PHE A 11 -4.02 -8.30 -20.03
C PHE A 11 -3.95 -8.18 -18.50
N LEU A 12 -5.09 -8.27 -17.82
CA LEU A 12 -5.14 -8.25 -16.34
C LEU A 12 -4.33 -9.37 -15.70
N ARG A 13 -4.32 -10.59 -16.29
CA ARG A 13 -3.54 -11.72 -15.78
C ARG A 13 -2.04 -11.49 -15.97
N ILE A 14 -1.64 -11.00 -17.13
CA ILE A 14 -0.23 -10.66 -17.42
C ILE A 14 0.24 -9.57 -16.47
N LEU A 15 -0.57 -8.51 -16.28
CA LEU A 15 -0.27 -7.45 -15.34
C LEU A 15 -0.10 -7.98 -13.91
N MET A 16 -1.00 -8.86 -13.46
CA MET A 16 -0.90 -9.48 -12.14
C MET A 16 0.39 -10.30 -11.99
N LEU A 17 0.77 -11.08 -13.00
CA LEU A 17 2.01 -11.87 -12.97
C LEU A 17 3.25 -10.96 -12.92
N ILE A 18 3.26 -9.88 -13.70
CA ILE A 18 4.36 -8.90 -13.69
C ILE A 18 4.46 -8.23 -12.32
N CYS A 19 3.33 -7.83 -11.73
CA CYS A 19 3.30 -7.23 -10.40
C CYS A 19 3.79 -8.18 -9.30
N LEU A 20 3.72 -9.50 -9.49
CA LEU A 20 4.19 -10.49 -8.52
C LEU A 20 5.70 -10.78 -8.62
N LEU A 21 6.35 -10.48 -9.74
CA LEU A 21 7.79 -10.75 -9.94
C LEU A 21 8.67 -10.11 -8.86
N PRO A 22 8.51 -8.82 -8.51
CA PRO A 22 9.31 -8.20 -7.45
C PRO A 22 9.10 -8.87 -6.09
N TYR A 23 7.87 -9.29 -5.78
CA TYR A 23 7.55 -9.99 -4.53
C TYR A 23 8.16 -11.39 -4.48
N ALA A 24 8.12 -12.12 -5.59
CA ALA A 24 8.74 -13.43 -5.71
C ALA A 24 10.26 -13.34 -5.55
N TRP A 25 10.89 -12.31 -6.13
CA TRP A 25 12.33 -12.09 -6.02
C TRP A 25 12.75 -11.73 -4.59
N VAL A 26 12.04 -10.82 -3.92
CA VAL A 26 12.29 -10.50 -2.49
C VAL A 26 12.06 -11.74 -1.61
N GLY A 27 10.99 -12.49 -1.87
CA GLY A 27 10.72 -13.73 -1.15
C GLY A 27 11.84 -14.75 -1.32
N TRP A 28 12.37 -14.92 -2.53
CA TRP A 28 13.52 -15.77 -2.80
C TRP A 28 14.77 -15.30 -2.04
N TYR A 29 15.08 -14.00 -2.07
CA TYR A 29 16.23 -13.44 -1.36
C TYR A 29 16.17 -13.72 0.14
N TRP A 30 15.04 -13.46 0.79
CA TRP A 30 14.90 -13.72 2.22
C TRP A 30 14.90 -15.22 2.52
N LEU A 31 14.32 -16.04 1.65
CA LEU A 31 14.35 -17.49 1.81
C LEU A 31 15.78 -18.03 1.73
N ASP A 32 16.58 -17.52 0.80
CA ASP A 32 18.01 -17.81 0.68
C ASP A 32 18.80 -17.37 1.92
N PHE A 33 18.58 -16.14 2.37
CA PHE A 33 19.17 -15.61 3.60
C PHE A 33 18.84 -16.45 4.84
N TRP A 34 17.58 -16.86 5.01
CA TRP A 34 17.12 -17.60 6.20
C TRP A 34 17.43 -19.10 6.17
N LEU A 35 17.36 -19.74 5.01
CA LEU A 35 17.49 -21.20 4.90
C LEU A 35 18.87 -21.67 4.45
N LEU A 36 19.57 -20.88 3.65
CA LEU A 36 20.81 -21.30 3.00
C LEU A 36 22.07 -20.70 3.66
N ALA A 37 21.92 -19.67 4.52
CA ALA A 37 22.99 -19.09 5.34
C ALA A 37 24.29 -18.73 4.60
N GLU A 38 24.27 -18.67 3.26
CA GLU A 38 25.43 -18.31 2.44
C GLU A 38 25.65 -16.79 2.38
N THR A 39 24.64 -15.99 2.76
CA THR A 39 24.67 -14.53 2.68
C THR A 39 24.69 -13.89 4.07
N ASP A 40 25.86 -13.81 4.70
CA ASP A 40 26.03 -13.25 6.05
C ASP A 40 25.94 -11.70 6.13
N ASN A 41 25.80 -11.02 4.98
CA ASN A 41 25.74 -9.56 4.94
C ASN A 41 24.33 -9.06 4.59
N ILE A 42 23.71 -8.40 5.55
CA ILE A 42 22.44 -7.70 5.35
C ILE A 42 22.69 -6.45 4.50
N ASP A 43 22.15 -6.44 3.28
CA ASP A 43 22.19 -5.28 2.40
C ASP A 43 21.08 -4.27 2.76
N ALA A 44 21.47 -3.06 3.13
CA ALA A 44 20.56 -1.97 3.45
C ALA A 44 19.63 -1.60 2.28
N GLN A 45 20.10 -1.74 1.04
CA GLN A 45 19.30 -1.48 -0.15
C GLN A 45 18.19 -2.54 -0.30
N MET A 46 18.50 -3.80 0.03
CA MET A 46 17.52 -4.87 -0.01
C MET A 46 16.46 -4.74 1.10
N LEU A 47 16.85 -4.31 2.30
CA LEU A 47 15.92 -3.96 3.37
C LEU A 47 14.95 -2.86 2.93
N LEU A 48 15.48 -1.78 2.33
CA LEU A 48 14.65 -0.69 1.82
C LEU A 48 13.69 -1.17 0.72
N ASN A 49 14.17 -1.95 -0.25
CA ASN A 49 13.33 -2.52 -1.32
C ASN A 49 12.22 -3.41 -0.76
N SER A 50 12.54 -4.23 0.24
CA SER A 50 11.57 -5.11 0.91
C SER A 50 10.51 -4.30 1.63
N PHE A 51 10.90 -3.22 2.31
CA PHE A 51 9.98 -2.31 2.98
C PHE A 51 9.04 -1.61 1.99
N VAL A 52 9.58 -1.08 0.88
CA VAL A 52 8.79 -0.45 -0.18
C VAL A 52 7.77 -1.43 -0.77
N LEU A 53 8.17 -2.66 -1.06
CA LEU A 53 7.28 -3.70 -1.57
C LEU A 53 6.20 -4.08 -0.56
N PHE A 54 6.56 -4.19 0.73
CA PHE A 54 5.62 -4.45 1.81
C PHE A 54 4.58 -3.34 1.93
N CYS A 55 4.99 -2.07 1.83
CA CYS A 55 4.08 -0.92 1.81
C CYS A 55 3.18 -0.91 0.57
N ALA A 56 3.69 -1.33 -0.60
CA ALA A 56 2.91 -1.39 -1.83
C ALA A 56 1.92 -2.57 -1.88
N ALA A 57 2.17 -3.64 -1.12
CA ALA A 57 1.36 -4.86 -1.12
C ALA A 57 -0.12 -4.63 -0.84
N PRO A 58 -0.54 -3.92 0.23
CA PRO A 58 -1.96 -3.71 0.50
C PRO A 58 -2.69 -2.97 -0.63
N PHE A 59 -2.03 -2.01 -1.29
CA PHE A 59 -2.61 -1.27 -2.41
C PHE A 59 -2.83 -2.17 -3.64
N LEU A 60 -1.85 -3.02 -3.96
CA LEU A 60 -1.98 -3.97 -5.06
C LEU A 60 -3.05 -5.02 -4.77
N ILE A 61 -3.08 -5.56 -3.54
CA ILE A 61 -4.12 -6.52 -3.12
C ILE A 61 -5.50 -5.88 -3.21
N ALA A 62 -5.67 -4.65 -2.73
CA ALA A 62 -6.93 -3.91 -2.82
C ALA A 62 -7.37 -3.75 -4.28
N PHE A 63 -6.45 -3.31 -5.16
CA PHE A 63 -6.74 -3.14 -6.58
C PHE A 63 -7.20 -4.45 -7.25
N PHE A 64 -6.45 -5.55 -7.06
CA PHE A 64 -6.80 -6.83 -7.66
C PHE A 64 -8.09 -7.42 -7.06
N ALA A 65 -8.32 -7.22 -5.77
CA ALA A 65 -9.54 -7.67 -5.11
C ALA A 65 -10.77 -6.94 -5.65
N ILE A 66 -10.71 -5.61 -5.80
CA ILE A 66 -11.80 -4.79 -6.40
C ILE A 66 -12.09 -5.26 -7.83
N VAL A 67 -11.06 -5.41 -8.67
CA VAL A 67 -11.23 -5.90 -10.05
C VAL A 67 -11.82 -7.31 -10.05
N GLY A 68 -11.38 -8.17 -9.11
CA GLY A 68 -11.90 -9.51 -8.89
C GLY A 68 -13.39 -9.51 -8.54
N SER A 69 -13.82 -8.62 -7.63
CA SER A 69 -15.20 -8.47 -7.21
C SER A 69 -16.11 -7.98 -8.34
N VAL A 70 -15.67 -6.98 -9.11
CA VAL A 70 -16.45 -6.50 -10.27
C VAL A 70 -16.67 -7.62 -11.28
N ARG A 71 -15.61 -8.40 -11.58
CA ARG A 71 -15.71 -9.53 -12.50
C ARG A 71 -16.54 -10.68 -11.94
N GLY A 72 -16.45 -10.95 -10.64
CA GLY A 72 -17.28 -11.92 -9.93
C GLY A 72 -18.76 -11.56 -10.00
N ALA A 73 -19.10 -10.28 -9.80
CA ALA A 73 -20.46 -9.77 -9.86
C ALA A 73 -21.06 -9.90 -11.28
N ILE A 74 -20.27 -9.57 -12.32
CA ILE A 74 -20.67 -9.77 -13.71
C ILE A 74 -20.92 -11.26 -14.00
N ALA A 75 -19.99 -12.14 -13.58
CA ALA A 75 -20.11 -13.58 -13.82
C ALA A 75 -21.28 -14.22 -13.03
N LEU A 76 -21.60 -13.69 -11.85
CA LEU A 76 -22.77 -14.08 -11.07
C LEU A 76 -24.07 -13.68 -11.77
N LYS A 77 -24.14 -12.43 -12.26
CA LYS A 77 -25.28 -11.92 -13.04
C LYS A 77 -25.51 -12.75 -14.30
N ASP A 78 -24.44 -13.03 -15.06
CA ASP A 78 -24.52 -13.86 -16.27
C ASP A 78 -24.97 -15.30 -15.92
N GLY A 79 -24.48 -15.88 -14.82
CA GLY A 79 -24.89 -17.21 -14.35
C GLY A 79 -26.35 -17.31 -13.89
N LEU A 80 -26.88 -16.24 -13.27
CA LEU A 80 -28.29 -16.14 -12.89
C LEU A 80 -29.20 -16.05 -14.11
N ALA A 81 -28.80 -15.26 -15.12
CA ALA A 81 -29.53 -15.15 -16.38
C ALA A 81 -29.61 -16.49 -17.13
N ASP A 82 -28.51 -17.24 -17.12
CA ASP A 82 -28.38 -18.55 -17.78
C ASP A 82 -29.02 -19.72 -16.98
N ARG A 83 -29.58 -19.47 -15.79
CA ARG A 83 -30.13 -20.50 -14.87
C ARG A 83 -29.18 -21.67 -14.59
N LYS A 84 -27.87 -21.39 -14.44
CA LYS A 84 -26.83 -22.39 -14.14
C LYS A 84 -26.46 -22.37 -12.64
N PRO A 85 -27.12 -23.15 -11.78
CA PRO A 85 -26.98 -23.03 -10.32
C PRO A 85 -25.55 -23.31 -9.83
N ALA A 86 -24.85 -24.27 -10.41
CA ALA A 86 -23.46 -24.58 -10.06
C ALA A 86 -22.51 -23.40 -10.33
N GLN A 87 -22.74 -22.67 -11.43
CA GLN A 87 -21.95 -21.50 -11.80
C GLN A 87 -22.25 -20.31 -10.88
N VAL A 88 -23.53 -20.15 -10.48
CA VAL A 88 -23.97 -19.11 -9.53
C VAL A 88 -23.33 -19.32 -8.15
N VAL A 89 -23.37 -20.54 -7.61
CA VAL A 89 -22.78 -20.84 -6.28
C VAL A 89 -21.27 -20.57 -6.28
N ARG A 90 -20.55 -21.06 -7.29
CA ARG A 90 -19.11 -20.84 -7.43
C ARG A 90 -18.76 -19.36 -7.54
N ASN A 91 -19.46 -18.61 -8.39
CA ASN A 91 -19.18 -17.19 -8.61
C ASN A 91 -19.59 -16.33 -7.41
N SER A 92 -20.63 -16.72 -6.67
CA SER A 92 -21.04 -16.06 -5.44
C SER A 92 -19.99 -16.22 -4.34
N GLY A 93 -19.46 -17.43 -4.13
CA GLY A 93 -18.38 -17.66 -3.16
C GLY A 93 -17.12 -16.86 -3.49
N TRP A 94 -16.72 -16.83 -4.77
CA TRP A 94 -15.60 -16.03 -5.23
C TRP A 94 -15.83 -14.52 -5.07
N LEU A 95 -17.04 -14.04 -5.37
CA LEU A 95 -17.42 -12.64 -5.17
C LEU A 95 -17.29 -12.25 -3.69
N TRP A 96 -17.85 -13.03 -2.77
CA TRP A 96 -17.75 -12.74 -1.34
C TRP A 96 -16.32 -12.76 -0.83
N LEU A 97 -15.51 -13.74 -1.24
CA LEU A 97 -14.10 -13.78 -0.89
C LEU A 97 -13.36 -12.51 -1.34
N THR A 98 -13.52 -12.13 -2.61
CA THR A 98 -12.85 -10.95 -3.17
C THR A 98 -13.32 -9.66 -2.53
N VAL A 99 -14.62 -9.53 -2.21
CA VAL A 99 -15.16 -8.35 -1.51
C VAL A 99 -14.57 -8.24 -0.11
N SER A 100 -14.52 -9.34 0.65
CA SER A 100 -13.93 -9.33 2.00
C SER A 100 -12.46 -8.93 1.98
N ILE A 101 -11.69 -9.45 1.02
CA ILE A 101 -10.29 -9.06 0.83
C ILE A 101 -10.18 -7.59 0.41
N ALA A 102 -11.04 -7.12 -0.50
CA ALA A 102 -11.04 -5.74 -0.96
C ALA A 102 -11.29 -4.76 0.20
N VAL A 103 -12.27 -5.05 1.06
CA VAL A 103 -12.58 -4.21 2.23
C VAL A 103 -11.39 -4.17 3.19
N ALA A 104 -10.84 -5.32 3.56
CA ALA A 104 -9.71 -5.39 4.47
C ALA A 104 -8.48 -4.67 3.89
N ALA A 105 -8.12 -4.96 2.64
CA ALA A 105 -6.94 -4.37 2.01
C ALA A 105 -7.10 -2.86 1.78
N THR A 106 -8.31 -2.37 1.47
CA THR A 106 -8.58 -0.95 1.33
C THR A 106 -8.48 -0.23 2.68
N ALA A 107 -9.03 -0.82 3.75
CA ALA A 107 -8.89 -0.26 5.10
C ALA A 107 -7.43 -0.17 5.52
N THR A 108 -6.63 -1.23 5.30
CA THR A 108 -5.18 -1.22 5.57
C THR A 108 -4.46 -0.17 4.71
N SER A 109 -4.82 -0.06 3.42
CA SER A 109 -4.23 0.94 2.52
C SER A 109 -4.52 2.37 2.96
N LEU A 110 -5.75 2.64 3.44
CA LEU A 110 -6.14 3.95 3.96
C LEU A 110 -5.38 4.30 5.25
N GLN A 111 -5.21 3.34 6.16
CA GLN A 111 -4.39 3.52 7.37
C GLN A 111 -2.92 3.77 7.03
N LEU A 112 -2.38 3.06 6.03
CA LEU A 112 -1.02 3.34 5.57
C LEU A 112 -0.95 4.77 5.00
N TYR A 113 -1.91 5.13 4.15
CA TYR A 113 -1.95 6.46 3.54
C TYR A 113 -1.98 7.57 4.59
N SER A 114 -2.81 7.46 5.63
CA SER A 114 -2.88 8.48 6.70
C SER A 114 -1.59 8.59 7.51
N ILE A 115 -0.81 7.52 7.66
CA ILE A 115 0.51 7.57 8.31
C ILE A 115 1.52 8.31 7.43
N TRP A 116 1.52 8.04 6.12
CA TRP A 116 2.45 8.66 5.17
C TRP A 116 2.09 10.11 4.81
N PHE A 117 0.80 10.42 4.87
CA PHE A 117 0.20 11.71 4.54
C PHE A 117 -0.76 12.11 5.66
N PRO A 118 -0.24 12.45 6.85
CA PRO A 118 -1.08 12.94 7.93
C PRO A 118 -1.75 14.24 7.49
N ASP A 119 -3.01 14.44 7.89
CA ASP A 119 -3.70 15.71 7.70
C ASP A 119 -2.98 16.77 8.54
N VAL A 120 -2.22 17.64 7.86
CA VAL A 120 -1.51 18.74 8.50
C VAL A 120 -2.43 19.96 8.49
N PRO A 121 -2.67 20.61 9.65
CA PRO A 121 -3.45 21.85 9.69
C PRO A 121 -2.86 22.90 8.76
N GLU A 122 -3.71 23.70 8.11
CA GLU A 122 -3.25 24.78 7.22
C GLU A 122 -2.26 25.71 7.93
N GLY A 123 -1.15 26.04 7.24
CA GLY A 123 -0.07 26.84 7.80
C GLY A 123 0.93 26.09 8.68
N ARG A 124 0.85 24.75 8.74
CA ARG A 124 1.82 23.91 9.47
C ARG A 124 2.57 22.95 8.56
N ASP A 125 3.80 22.59 8.95
CA ASP A 125 4.61 21.53 8.35
C ASP A 125 4.21 20.15 8.91
N ARG A 126 4.66 19.06 8.28
CA ARG A 126 4.48 17.67 8.76
C ARG A 126 5.05 17.42 10.16
N LEU A 127 5.95 18.30 10.60
CA LEU A 127 6.53 18.31 11.94
C LEU A 127 5.71 19.16 12.94
N GLY A 128 4.56 19.70 12.53
CA GLY A 128 3.71 20.57 13.34
C GLY A 128 4.25 21.99 13.52
N ARG A 129 5.29 22.38 12.77
CA ARG A 129 5.88 23.73 12.80
C ARG A 129 5.01 24.71 12.03
N ILE A 130 4.81 25.92 12.54
CA ILE A 130 4.07 26.97 11.82
C ILE A 130 4.97 27.50 10.71
N CYS A 131 4.54 27.38 9.45
CA CYS A 131 5.25 27.87 8.29
C CYS A 131 4.54 29.08 7.69
N GLU A 132 5.22 30.22 7.71
CA GLU A 132 4.73 31.47 7.14
C GLU A 132 5.53 31.78 5.86
N THR A 133 4.84 32.15 4.79
CA THR A 133 5.48 32.57 3.53
C THR A 133 5.85 34.04 3.66
N THR A 134 7.14 34.37 3.58
CA THR A 134 7.59 35.77 3.59
C THR A 134 7.30 36.45 2.25
N GLU A 135 7.19 37.78 2.24
CA GLU A 135 6.93 38.58 1.01
C GLU A 135 7.98 38.35 -0.10
N THR A 136 9.17 37.86 0.25
CA THR A 136 10.24 37.47 -0.67
C THR A 136 10.11 36.06 -1.25
N GLY A 137 9.05 35.32 -0.92
CA GLY A 137 8.79 33.96 -1.42
C GLY A 137 9.54 32.84 -0.70
N SER A 138 10.26 33.13 0.39
CA SER A 138 10.88 32.08 1.22
C SER A 138 9.94 31.64 2.35
N THR A 139 9.75 30.34 2.50
CA THR A 139 8.94 29.75 3.57
C THR A 139 9.79 29.61 4.82
N ARG A 140 9.42 30.32 5.89
CA ARG A 140 10.10 30.20 7.19
C ARG A 140 9.21 29.43 8.16
N CYS A 141 9.70 28.30 8.63
CA CYS A 141 9.00 27.48 9.61
C CYS A 141 9.56 27.71 11.02
N ARG A 142 8.69 28.07 11.96
CA ARG A 142 9.01 28.23 13.39
C ARG A 142 8.38 27.10 14.22
N PRO A 143 9.01 26.67 15.33
CA PRO A 143 8.39 25.75 16.28
C PRO A 143 7.06 26.33 16.77
N ASP A 144 6.03 25.48 16.84
CA ASP A 144 4.73 25.88 17.40
C ASP A 144 4.81 25.86 18.94
N PRO A 145 4.59 26.99 19.63
CA PRO A 145 4.62 27.02 21.10
C PRO A 145 3.52 26.17 21.75
N ASP A 146 2.43 25.87 21.03
CA ASP A 146 1.28 25.13 21.57
C ASP A 146 1.32 23.63 21.27
N ASN A 147 2.29 23.16 20.47
CA ASN A 147 2.40 21.75 20.12
C ASN A 147 3.33 21.02 21.11
N THR A 148 2.82 19.95 21.72
CA THR A 148 3.59 19.08 22.62
C THR A 148 4.84 18.59 21.88
N GLU A 149 6.02 18.84 22.43
CA GLU A 149 7.33 18.59 21.82
C GLU A 149 7.37 17.25 21.06
N THR A 150 7.59 17.30 19.75
CA THR A 150 7.71 16.08 18.95
C THR A 150 8.94 15.29 19.40
N PHE A 151 8.92 13.95 19.25
CA PHE A 151 10.07 13.10 19.62
C PHE A 151 11.39 13.57 18.96
N LEU A 152 11.31 14.10 17.74
CA LEU A 152 12.46 14.66 17.02
C LEU A 152 12.98 15.95 17.66
N ASP A 153 12.10 16.80 18.19
CA ASP A 153 12.52 17.98 18.93
C ASP A 153 13.18 17.61 20.26
N GLN A 154 12.67 16.57 20.95
CA GLN A 154 13.27 16.05 22.17
C GLN A 154 14.67 15.46 21.94
N VAL A 155 14.85 14.69 20.86
CA VAL A 155 16.15 14.12 20.49
C VAL A 155 17.13 15.21 20.08
N ASN A 156 16.70 16.18 19.25
CA ASN A 156 17.56 17.30 18.86
C ASN A 156 17.94 18.18 20.05
N ARG A 157 17.05 18.33 21.04
CA ARG A 157 17.35 19.06 22.28
C ARG A 157 18.41 18.33 23.10
N LYS A 158 18.26 17.02 23.29
CA LYS A 158 19.26 16.21 24.02
C LYS A 158 20.65 16.22 23.36
N ILE A 159 20.72 16.19 22.03
CA ILE A 159 21.97 16.33 21.28
C ILE A 159 22.57 17.73 21.53
N ARG A 160 21.73 18.78 21.50
CA ARG A 160 22.18 20.16 21.71
C ARG A 160 22.64 20.42 23.16
N ASP A 161 22.05 19.73 24.12
CA ASP A 161 22.36 19.81 25.55
C ASP A 161 23.50 18.86 25.96
N GLY A 162 24.01 18.04 25.03
CA GLY A 162 25.16 17.14 25.26
C GLY A 162 24.84 15.91 26.10
N GLU A 163 23.57 15.52 26.20
CA GLU A 163 23.12 14.33 26.94
C GLU A 163 23.15 13.04 26.08
N LEU A 164 23.56 13.15 24.80
CA LEU A 164 23.69 12.07 23.82
C LEU A 164 24.99 12.19 23.03
#